data_AF-A0AAW5KCK0-F1
#
_entry.id   AF-A0AAW5KCK0-F1
#
_cell.length_a   1.000
_cell.length_b   1.000
_cell.length_c   1.000
_cell.angle_alpha   90.00
_cell.angle_beta   90.00
_cell.angle_gamma   90.00
#
_symmetry.space_group_name_H-M   'P 1'
#
loop_
_entity.id
_entity.type
_entity.pdbx_description
1 polymer ?
#
loop_
_entity_poly.entity_id
_entity_poly.type
_entity_poly.pdbx_seq_one_letter_code
_entity_poly.pdbx_strand_id
1 'polypeptide(L)'
;MAQDFEPLSEGSENEQETGEPYIVTMSDEDGCEHSFELVDSMEKDGVLYTALIPMYDQPQEMLESDGQLVIMKSEEDEGEEAVFTPIQDDEEFGEIAQIFIERLSDLYDIEEEE
;
A
#
# COMPACT_ATOMS: atom_id res chain seq x y z
N MET A 1 -23.06 -36.62 21.76
CA MET A 1 -23.10 -35.19 22.07
C MET A 1 -21.84 -34.60 21.47
N ALA A 2 -21.99 -33.98 20.30
CA ALA A 2 -20.93 -33.23 19.66
C ALA A 2 -20.64 -31.98 20.52
N GLN A 3 -19.37 -31.64 20.68
CA GLN A 3 -19.00 -30.25 20.88
C GLN A 3 -18.39 -29.80 19.57
N ASP A 4 -19.29 -29.34 18.70
CA ASP A 4 -18.97 -28.49 17.56
C ASP A 4 -18.16 -27.31 18.10
N PHE A 5 -16.88 -27.27 17.75
CA PHE A 5 -16.08 -26.07 17.89
C PHE A 5 -16.47 -25.19 16.70
N GLU A 6 -17.28 -24.18 16.95
CA GLU A 6 -17.67 -23.22 15.91
C GLU A 6 -16.38 -22.54 15.41
N PRO A 7 -16.12 -22.50 14.10
CA PRO A 7 -15.06 -21.64 13.57
C PRO A 7 -15.45 -20.20 13.88
N LEU A 8 -14.52 -19.43 14.44
CA LEU A 8 -14.67 -17.98 14.58
C LEU A 8 -14.62 -17.36 13.18
N SER A 9 -15.76 -17.37 12.50
CA SER A 9 -16.05 -16.43 11.44
C SER A 9 -16.45 -15.11 12.11
N GLU A 10 -15.48 -14.34 12.60
CA GLU A 10 -15.69 -12.91 12.83
C GLU A 10 -15.58 -12.20 11.48
N GLY A 11 -16.58 -12.43 10.63
CA GLY A 11 -17.00 -11.41 9.69
C GLY A 11 -17.62 -10.29 10.50
N SER A 12 -16.81 -9.27 10.81
CA SER A 12 -17.35 -7.97 11.21
C SER A 12 -17.82 -7.28 9.94
N GLU A 13 -19.07 -7.53 9.54
CA GLU A 13 -19.87 -6.50 8.87
C GLU A 13 -19.97 -5.33 9.85
N ASN A 14 -19.04 -4.39 9.75
CA ASN A 14 -19.14 -3.09 10.40
C ASN A 14 -19.10 -2.05 9.29
N GLU A 15 -20.29 -1.72 8.80
CA GLU A 15 -20.54 -0.60 7.92
C GLU A 15 -20.40 0.69 8.75
N GLN A 16 -19.14 1.00 9.07
CA GLN A 16 -18.65 2.29 9.52
C GLN A 16 -17.42 2.55 8.68
N GLU A 17 -17.55 3.53 7.78
CA GLU A 17 -16.49 4.13 6.97
C GLU A 17 -15.33 4.55 7.88
N THR A 18 -14.48 3.57 8.17
CA THR A 18 -13.24 3.76 8.91
C THR A 18 -12.19 3.78 7.82
N GLY A 19 -11.63 4.95 7.56
CA GLY A 19 -10.39 5.09 6.79
C GLY A 19 -9.25 4.45 7.57
N GLU A 20 -9.35 3.15 7.86
CA GLU A 20 -8.26 2.38 8.42
C GLU A 20 -7.24 2.22 7.31
N PRO A 21 -5.99 2.67 7.52
CA PRO A 21 -4.96 2.57 6.51
C PRO A 21 -4.73 1.10 6.18
N TYR A 22 -4.71 0.77 4.89
CA TYR A 22 -4.46 -0.59 4.45
C TYR A 22 -2.96 -0.88 4.57
N ILE A 23 -2.56 -1.60 5.62
CA ILE A 23 -1.14 -1.88 5.88
C ILE A 23 -0.72 -3.16 5.18
N VAL A 24 0.29 -3.03 4.32
CA VAL A 24 1.01 -4.12 3.66
C VAL A 24 2.32 -4.35 4.40
N THR A 25 2.58 -5.59 4.81
CA THR A 25 3.88 -5.98 5.37
C THR A 25 4.67 -6.70 4.31
N MET A 26 5.91 -6.25 4.05
CA MET A 26 6.81 -6.83 3.08
C MET A 26 8.11 -7.22 3.75
N SER A 27 8.66 -8.37 3.40
CA SER A 27 10.00 -8.78 3.84
C SER A 27 11.03 -8.42 2.77
N ASP A 28 12.09 -7.72 3.16
CA ASP A 28 13.22 -7.42 2.29
C ASP A 28 14.17 -8.64 2.15
N GLU A 29 15.21 -8.54 1.32
CA GLU A 29 16.17 -9.61 1.02
C GLU A 29 17.01 -10.06 2.23
N ASP A 30 17.14 -9.22 3.25
CA ASP A 30 17.76 -9.57 4.55
C ASP A 30 16.79 -10.28 5.53
N GLY A 31 15.51 -10.44 5.16
CA GLY A 31 14.46 -10.97 6.04
C GLY A 31 13.96 -9.98 7.08
N CYS A 32 14.19 -8.68 6.86
CA CYS A 32 13.62 -7.60 7.65
C CYS A 32 12.20 -7.29 7.18
N GLU A 33 11.24 -7.28 8.10
CA GLU A 33 9.86 -6.90 7.82
C GLU A 33 9.72 -5.37 7.83
N HIS A 34 9.16 -4.84 6.75
CA HIS A 34 8.85 -3.42 6.58
C HIS A 34 7.34 -3.28 6.36
N SER A 35 6.74 -2.35 7.10
CA SER A 35 5.32 -2.04 6.99
C SER A 35 5.13 -0.83 6.09
N PHE A 36 4.14 -0.91 5.22
CA PHE A 36 3.77 0.16 4.29
C PHE A 36 2.27 0.38 4.33
N GLU A 37 1.85 1.63 4.23
CA GLU A 37 0.46 1.99 4.00
C GLU A 37 0.20 2.02 2.50
N LEU A 38 -0.79 1.25 2.03
CA LEU A 38 -1.29 1.32 0.68
C LEU A 38 -2.20 2.53 0.55
N VAL A 39 -1.79 3.45 -0.31
CA VAL A 39 -2.50 4.69 -0.54
C VAL A 39 -3.40 4.57 -1.76
N ASP A 40 -2.86 4.02 -2.85
CA ASP A 40 -3.61 3.82 -4.09
C ASP A 40 -3.02 2.66 -4.91
N SER A 41 -3.81 2.11 -5.82
CA SER A 41 -3.39 1.06 -6.75
C SER A 41 -4.03 1.29 -8.12
N MET A 42 -3.25 1.15 -9.18
CA MET A 42 -3.74 1.35 -10.55
C MET A 42 -3.19 0.27 -11.49
N GLU A 43 -4.04 -0.24 -12.37
CA GLU A 43 -3.60 -1.09 -13.48
C GLU A 43 -3.29 -0.23 -14.71
N LYS A 44 -2.11 -0.43 -15.30
CA LYS A 44 -1.73 0.19 -16.58
C LYS A 44 -0.95 -0.80 -17.43
N ASP A 45 -1.36 -0.92 -18.70
CA ASP A 45 -0.74 -1.83 -19.68
C ASP A 45 -0.70 -3.32 -19.23
N GLY A 46 -1.65 -3.73 -18.40
CA GLY A 46 -1.73 -5.08 -17.84
C GLY A 46 -0.77 -5.35 -16.67
N VAL A 47 -0.15 -4.29 -16.13
CA VAL A 47 0.67 -4.32 -14.92
C VAL A 47 -0.05 -3.55 -13.83
N LEU A 48 -0.19 -4.15 -12.65
CA LEU A 48 -0.74 -3.47 -11.49
C LEU A 48 0.39 -2.72 -10.78
N TYR A 49 0.17 -1.44 -10.51
CA TYR A 49 1.07 -0.57 -9.79
C TYR A 49 0.43 -0.17 -8.48
N THR A 50 1.21 -0.14 -7.41
CA THR A 50 0.74 0.19 -6.06
C THR A 50 1.62 1.30 -5.49
N ALA A 51 0.97 2.33 -4.97
CA ALA A 51 1.59 3.44 -4.27
C ALA A 51 1.51 3.20 -2.75
N LEU A 52 2.67 3.22 -2.12
CA LEU A 52 2.91 2.80 -0.75
C LEU A 52 3.62 3.92 0.02
N ILE A 53 3.26 4.16 1.28
CA ILE A 53 4.00 5.04 2.19
C ILE A 53 4.65 4.19 3.27
N PRO A 54 5.98 4.28 3.48
CA PRO A 54 6.66 3.53 4.52
C PRO A 54 6.18 3.98 5.91
N MET A 55 5.75 3.00 6.71
CA MET A 55 5.40 3.18 8.11
C MET A 55 6.64 2.96 8.97
N TYR A 56 6.95 3.94 9.82
CA TYR A 56 8.03 3.83 10.79
C TYR A 56 7.46 3.75 12.21
N ASP A 57 7.92 2.75 12.98
CA ASP A 57 7.50 2.58 14.37
C ASP A 57 8.09 3.66 15.30
N GLN A 58 9.17 4.33 14.85
CA GLN A 58 9.86 5.34 15.63
C GLN A 58 9.43 6.76 15.23
N PRO A 59 9.03 7.61 16.19
CA PRO A 59 8.54 8.96 15.91
C PRO A 59 9.63 9.90 15.36
N GLN A 60 10.92 9.59 15.54
CA GLN A 60 12.02 10.32 14.94
C GLN A 60 12.11 10.07 13.43
N GLU A 61 11.98 8.81 13.01
CA GLU A 61 12.01 8.40 11.60
C GLU A 61 10.76 8.90 10.87
N MET A 62 9.59 8.91 11.53
CA MET A 62 8.38 9.52 10.99
C MET A 62 8.50 11.02 10.76
N LEU A 63 9.28 11.73 11.59
CA LEU A 63 9.49 13.18 11.44
C LEU A 63 10.45 13.53 10.30
N GLU A 64 11.35 12.60 9.97
CA GLU A 64 12.31 12.73 8.86
C GLU A 64 11.75 12.19 7.54
N SER A 65 10.79 11.26 7.61
CA SER A 65 10.02 10.79 6.48
C SER A 65 8.96 11.82 6.11
N ASP A 66 9.23 12.62 5.09
CA ASP A 66 8.31 13.62 4.52
C ASP A 66 7.07 12.98 3.82
N GLY A 67 6.65 11.78 4.23
CA GLY A 67 5.65 10.98 3.53
C GLY A 67 6.16 10.48 2.17
N GLN A 68 7.39 9.96 2.13
CA GLN A 68 8.01 9.51 0.88
C GLN A 68 7.16 8.43 0.20
N LEU A 69 6.58 8.75 -0.96
CA LEU A 69 5.80 7.81 -1.76
C LEU A 69 6.72 6.80 -2.45
N VAL A 70 6.45 5.52 -2.27
CA VAL A 70 7.13 4.40 -2.90
C VAL A 70 6.18 3.73 -3.86
N ILE A 71 6.58 3.56 -5.11
CA ILE A 71 5.72 2.96 -6.14
C ILE A 71 6.36 1.65 -6.60
N MET A 72 5.58 0.59 -6.57
CA MET A 72 6.01 -0.75 -6.97
C MET A 72 4.98 -1.39 -7.88
N LYS A 73 5.40 -2.37 -8.67
CA LYS A 73 4.50 -3.27 -9.39
C LYS A 73 4.01 -4.32 -8.42
N SER A 74 2.72 -4.61 -8.42
CA SER A 74 2.14 -5.73 -7.69
C SER A 74 1.64 -6.78 -8.68
N GLU A 75 1.84 -8.05 -8.34
CA GLU A 75 1.30 -9.17 -9.08
C GLU A 75 0.48 -10.01 -8.10
N GLU A 76 -0.84 -10.03 -8.30
CA GLU A 76 -1.75 -10.92 -7.56
C GLU A 76 -1.69 -12.31 -8.21
N ASP A 77 -1.00 -13.26 -7.58
CA ASP A 77 -1.09 -14.67 -7.97
C ASP A 77 -2.34 -15.30 -7.33
N GLU A 78 -3.02 -16.17 -8.07
CA GLU A 78 -4.44 -16.59 -7.90
C GLU A 78 -4.69 -17.36 -6.58
N GLY A 79 -4.63 -16.66 -5.44
CA GLY A 79 -4.80 -17.18 -4.07
C GLY A 79 -3.60 -17.02 -3.13
N GLU A 80 -2.54 -16.30 -3.54
CA GLU A 80 -1.33 -16.04 -2.73
C GLU A 80 -1.17 -14.56 -2.34
N GLU A 81 -0.13 -14.27 -1.56
CA GLU A 81 0.28 -12.91 -1.16
C GLU A 81 0.78 -12.14 -2.39
N ALA A 82 0.36 -10.88 -2.57
CA ALA A 82 0.77 -10.06 -3.69
C ALA A 82 2.30 -9.88 -3.73
N VAL A 83 2.91 -10.16 -4.87
CA VAL A 83 4.35 -10.00 -5.07
C VAL A 83 4.63 -8.59 -5.53
N PHE A 84 5.43 -7.85 -4.77
CA PHE A 84 5.82 -6.49 -5.11
C PHE A 84 7.21 -6.47 -5.74
N THR A 85 7.34 -5.81 -6.89
CA THR A 85 8.62 -5.64 -7.59
C THR A 85 8.90 -4.17 -7.92
N PRO A 86 10.15 -3.71 -7.76
CA PRO A 86 10.50 -2.33 -8.08
C PRO A 86 10.45 -2.08 -9.59
N ILE A 87 9.97 -0.90 -9.99
CA ILE A 87 9.98 -0.46 -11.38
C ILE A 87 11.45 -0.23 -11.81
N GLN A 88 11.90 -0.97 -12.82
CA GLN A 88 13.28 -0.90 -13.32
C GLN A 88 13.50 0.21 -14.35
N ASP A 89 12.42 0.71 -14.96
CA ASP A 89 12.46 1.69 -16.03
C ASP A 89 12.10 3.08 -15.48
N ASP A 90 13.04 4.02 -15.53
CA ASP A 90 12.85 5.37 -15.01
C ASP A 90 11.75 6.16 -15.75
N GLU A 91 11.57 5.91 -17.06
CA GLU A 91 10.52 6.58 -17.85
C GLU A 91 9.14 6.10 -17.39
N GLU A 92 8.96 4.78 -17.26
CA GLU A 92 7.75 4.17 -16.71
C GLU A 92 7.49 4.64 -15.28
N PHE A 93 8.51 4.64 -14.42
CA PHE A 93 8.36 5.12 -13.04
C PHE A 93 7.89 6.56 -12.99
N GLY A 94 8.51 7.46 -13.77
CA GLY A 94 8.14 8.86 -13.83
C GLY A 94 6.70 9.07 -14.28
N GLU A 95 6.27 8.37 -15.33
CA GLU A 95 4.89 8.43 -15.82
C GLU A 95 3.88 7.96 -14.76
N ILE A 96 4.13 6.81 -14.13
CA ILE A 96 3.24 6.25 -13.11
C ILE A 96 3.23 7.12 -11.85
N ALA A 97 4.38 7.59 -11.41
CA ALA A 97 4.51 8.48 -10.27
C ALA A 97 3.74 9.77 -10.43
N GLN A 98 3.82 10.39 -11.60
CA GLN A 98 3.04 11.59 -11.87
C GLN A 98 1.54 11.31 -11.77
N ILE A 99 1.06 10.19 -12.32
CA ILE A 99 -0.36 9.84 -12.24
C ILE A 99 -0.81 9.63 -10.79
N PHE A 100 -0.01 8.94 -9.97
CA PHE A 100 -0.31 8.79 -8.55
C PHE A 100 -0.31 10.13 -7.83
N ILE A 101 0.68 10.99 -8.05
CA ILE A 101 0.73 12.32 -7.42
C ILE A 101 -0.50 13.14 -7.79
N GLU A 102 -0.90 13.17 -9.06
CA GLU A 102 -2.11 13.89 -9.50
C GLU A 102 -3.37 13.33 -8.82
N ARG A 103 -3.50 12.01 -8.71
CA ARG A 103 -4.63 11.34 -8.05
C ARG A 103 -4.65 11.58 -6.54
N LEU A 104 -3.50 11.49 -5.89
CA LEU A 104 -3.36 11.72 -4.45
C LEU A 104 -3.58 13.19 -4.10
N SER A 105 -3.10 14.11 -4.94
CA SER A 105 -3.37 15.54 -4.76
C SER A 105 -4.86 15.85 -4.78
N ASP A 106 -5.62 15.19 -5.66
CA ASP A 106 -7.09 15.32 -5.75
C ASP A 106 -7.80 14.68 -4.54
N LEU A 107 -7.30 13.54 -4.04
CA LEU A 107 -7.86 12.82 -2.88
C LEU A 107 -7.60 13.53 -1.55
N TYR A 108 -6.41 14.08 -1.36
CA TYR A 108 -5.97 14.67 -0.10
C TYR A 108 -6.13 16.19 -0.04
N ASP A 109 -6.74 16.82 -1.06
CA ASP A 109 -6.91 18.28 -1.21
C ASP A 109 -5.65 19.03 -0.76
N ILE A 110 -4.50 18.56 -1.24
CA ILE A 110 -3.21 19.09 -0.83
C ILE A 110 -3.12 20.47 -1.49
N GLU A 111 -3.47 21.53 -0.75
CA GLU A 111 -3.33 22.89 -1.25
C GLU A 111 -1.85 23.12 -1.55
N GLU A 112 -1.51 23.23 -2.84
CA GLU A 112 -0.18 23.67 -3.28
C GLU A 112 0.03 25.07 -2.69
N GLU A 113 0.72 25.15 -1.55
CA GLU A 113 0.97 26.43 -0.87
C GLU A 113 1.88 27.26 -1.79
N GLU A 114 1.27 28.22 -2.49
CA GLU A 114 1.86 29.12 -3.50
C GLU A 114 3.08 29.92 -3.01
#